data_AF-A0AA49JZW5-F1
#
_entry.id   AF-A0AA49JZW5-F1
#
_cell.length_a   1.000
_cell.length_b   1.000
_cell.length_c   1.000
_cell.angle_alpha   90.00
_cell.angle_beta   90.00
_cell.angle_gamma   90.00
#
_symmetry.space_group_name_H-M   'P 1'
#
loop_
_entity.id
_entity.type
_entity.pdbx_description
1 polymer ?
#
loop_
_entity_poly.entity_id
_entity_poly.type
_entity_poly.pdbx_seq_one_letter_code
_entity_poly.pdbx_strand_id
1 'polypeptide(L)' 'MSGMNFEQSLARLEQIAGALDRDDLPLEDALKLFEEGITRLREASAALADAEGKVRTLLEQADGVFGTKA' A
#
# COMPACT_ATOMS: atom_id res chain seq x y z
N MET A 1 -1.49 7.40 10.49
CA MET A 1 -1.79 6.05 11.01
C MET A 1 -0.63 5.16 10.62
N SER A 2 -0.13 4.44 11.62
CA SER A 2 1.28 4.14 11.84
C SER A 2 1.87 3.11 10.87
N GLY A 3 3.11 3.34 10.43
CA GLY A 3 3.85 2.49 9.48
C GLY A 3 3.89 0.98 9.79
N MET A 4 3.60 0.57 11.03
CA MET A 4 3.37 -0.84 11.38
C MET A 4 2.31 -1.52 10.50
N ASN A 5 1.20 -0.85 10.13
CA ASN A 5 0.19 -1.47 9.27
C ASN A 5 0.69 -1.68 7.83
N PHE A 6 1.54 -0.77 7.33
CA PHE A 6 2.08 -0.89 5.98
C PHE A 6 3.12 -2.02 5.91
N GLU A 7 4.07 -2.05 6.85
CA GLU A 7 5.07 -3.12 6.93
C GLU A 7 4.44 -4.49 7.14
N GLN A 8 3.41 -4.59 7.98
CA GLN A 8 2.65 -5.84 8.16
C GLN A 8 1.90 -6.27 6.90
N SER A 9 1.27 -5.33 6.19
CA SER A 9 0.60 -5.63 4.91
C SER A 9 1.60 -6.06 3.84
N LEU A 10 2.79 -5.46 3.81
CA LEU A 10 3.86 -5.83 2.90
C LEU A 10 4.41 -7.23 3.22
N ALA A 11 4.73 -7.51 4.48
CA ALA A 11 5.19 -8.82 4.92
C ALA A 11 4.15 -9.92 4.63
N ARG A 12 2.86 -9.62 4.78
CA ARG A 12 1.79 -10.56 4.40
C ARG A 12 1.74 -10.79 2.89
N LEU A 13 1.93 -9.76 2.07
CA LEU A 13 2.01 -9.87 0.62
C LEU A 13 3.16 -10.78 0.19
N GLU A 14 4.33 -10.66 0.81
CA GLU A 14 5.48 -11.55 0.57
C GLU A 14 5.18 -13.00 0.95
N GLN A 15 4.49 -13.23 2.08
CA GLN A 15 4.04 -14.57 2.48
C GLN A 15 3.05 -15.16 1.47
N ILE A 16 2.10 -14.35 0.99
CA ILE A 16 1.12 -14.76 -0.02
C ILE A 16 1.84 -15.13 -1.33
N ALA A 17 2.78 -14.30 -1.78
CA ALA A 17 3.56 -14.56 -2.98
C ALA A 17 4.37 -15.87 -2.86
N GLY A 18 5.03 -16.10 -1.73
CA GLY A 18 5.74 -17.35 -1.48
C GLY A 18 4.84 -18.58 -1.34
N ALA A 19 3.60 -18.41 -0.86
CA ALA A 19 2.62 -19.49 -0.80
C ALA A 19 2.08 -19.86 -2.19
N LEU A 20 1.86 -18.86 -3.06
CA LEU A 20 1.39 -19.06 -4.43
C LEU A 20 2.44 -19.74 -5.34
N ASP A 21 3.72 -19.67 -4.97
CA ASP A 21 4.83 -20.31 -5.71
C ASP A 21 4.95 -21.82 -5.40
N ARG A 22 4.10 -22.36 -4.52
CA ARG A 22 4.09 -23.78 -4.15
C ARG A 22 3.25 -24.58 -5.14
N ASP A 23 3.84 -25.62 -5.73
CA ASP A 23 3.15 -26.55 -6.63
C ASP A 23 2.05 -27.40 -5.94
N ASP A 24 2.02 -27.45 -4.60
CA ASP A 24 1.06 -28.23 -3.81
C ASP A 24 -0.18 -27.46 -3.35
N LEU A 25 -0.37 -26.23 -3.82
CA LEU A 25 -1.45 -25.37 -3.37
C LEU A 25 -2.78 -25.69 -4.09
N PRO A 26 -3.86 -26.03 -3.36
CA PRO A 26 -5.17 -26.22 -3.97
C PRO A 26 -5.66 -24.95 -4.67
N LEU A 27 -6.31 -25.10 -5.82
CA LEU A 27 -6.79 -23.97 -6.64
C LEU A 27 -7.70 -23.00 -5.86
N GLU A 28 -8.58 -23.50 -4.99
CA GLU A 28 -9.43 -22.66 -4.14
C GLU A 28 -8.62 -21.81 -3.17
N ASP A 29 -7.54 -22.36 -2.60
CA ASP A 29 -6.70 -21.63 -1.65
C ASP A 29 -5.78 -20.65 -2.37
N ALA A 30 -5.31 -20.99 -3.57
CA ALA A 30 -4.63 -20.06 -4.47
C ALA A 30 -5.50 -18.84 -4.80
N LEU A 31 -6.79 -19.06 -5.13
CA LEU A 31 -7.73 -17.98 -5.41
C LEU A 31 -7.96 -17.08 -4.19
N LYS A 32 -8.17 -17.65 -3.01
CA LYS A 32 -8.33 -16.87 -1.75
C LYS A 32 -7.09 -16.03 -1.44
N LEU A 33 -5.90 -16.63 -1.57
CA LEU A 33 -4.63 -15.95 -1.35
C LEU A 33 -4.42 -14.82 -2.35
N PHE A 34 -4.80 -15.03 -3.61
CA PHE A 34 -4.73 -14.01 -4.66
C PHE A 34 -5.68 -12.83 -4.38
N GLU A 35 -6.92 -13.09 -3.98
CA GLU A 35 -7.88 -12.04 -3.57
C GLU A 35 -7.39 -11.25 -2.34
N GLU A 36 -6.82 -11.94 -1.35
CA GLU A 36 -6.21 -11.30 -0.18
C GLU A 36 -5.06 -10.38 -0.62
N GLY A 37 -4.18 -10.88 -1.50
CA GLY A 37 -3.03 -10.12 -2.03
C GLY A 37 -3.46 -8.85 -2.77
N ILE A 38 -4.45 -8.94 -3.66
CA ILE A 38 -5.00 -7.78 -4.40
C ILE A 38 -5.57 -6.73 -3.44
N THR A 39 -6.30 -7.18 -2.42
CA THR A 39 -6.91 -6.27 -1.43
C THR A 39 -5.83 -5.51 -0.65
N ARG A 40 -4.81 -6.22 -0.15
CA ARG A 40 -3.69 -5.60 0.56
C ARG A 40 -2.86 -4.66 -0.32
N LEU A 41 -2.65 -5.02 -1.59
CA LEU A 41 -1.93 -4.16 -2.53
C LEU A 41 -2.67 -2.84 -2.76
N ARG A 42 -4.01 -2.88 -2.86
CA ARG A 42 -4.84 -1.67 -2.98
C ARG A 42 -4.74 -0.80 -1.74
N GLU A 43 -4.80 -1.39 -0.55
CA GLU A 43 -4.66 -0.64 0.71
C GLU A 43 -3.29 0.02 0.83
N ALA A 44 -2.21 -0.73 0.52
CA ALA A 44 -0.85 -0.21 0.52
C ALA A 44 -0.68 0.96 -0.47
N SER A 45 -1.25 0.82 -1.68
CA SER A 45 -1.21 1.88 -2.71
C SER A 45 -1.97 3.13 -2.27
N ALA A 46 -3.13 2.97 -1.62
CA ALA A 46 -3.90 4.09 -1.09
C ALA A 46 -3.16 4.81 0.04
N ALA A 47 -2.50 4.06 0.93
CA ALA A 47 -1.68 4.63 2.00
C ALA A 47 -0.48 5.42 1.47
N LEU A 48 0.19 4.89 0.43
CA LEU A 48 1.27 5.58 -0.29
C LEU A 48 0.76 6.89 -0.92
N ALA A 49 -0.36 6.86 -1.63
CA ALA A 49 -0.93 8.05 -2.25
C ALA A 49 -1.29 9.14 -1.23
N ASP A 50 -1.83 8.76 -0.06
CA ASP A 50 -2.12 9.70 1.04
C ASP A 50 -0.82 10.30 1.62
N ALA A 51 0.22 9.49 1.78
CA ALA A 51 1.52 9.95 2.23
C ALA A 51 2.16 10.93 1.22
N GLU A 52 2.13 10.61 -0.07
CA GLU A 52 2.61 11.48 -1.14
C GLU A 52 1.85 12.80 -1.19
N GLY A 53 0.52 12.77 -1.05
CA GLY A 53 -0.31 13.98 -0.98
C GLY A 53 0.04 14.89 0.21
N LYS A 54 0.31 14.30 1.37
CA LYS A 54 0.78 15.04 2.55
C LYS A 54 2.16 15.64 2.35
N VAL A 55 3.10 14.88 1.80
CA VAL A 55 4.44 15.38 1.48
C VAL A 55 4.35 16.54 0.48
N ARG A 56 3.54 16.41 -0.57
CA ARG A 56 3.30 17.48 -1.54
C ARG A 56 2.75 18.74 -0.89
N THR A 57 1.76 18.59 -0.01
CA THR A 57 1.16 19.73 0.71
C THR A 57 2.20 20.41 1.61
N LEU A 58 3.03 19.64 2.31
CA LEU A 58 4.10 20.17 3.16
C LEU A 58 5.19 20.88 2.34
N LEU A 59 5.54 20.35 1.16
CA LEU A 59 6.45 21.01 0.23
C LEU A 59 5.87 22.32 -0.30
N GLU A 60 4.60 22.33 -0.72
CA GLU A 60 3.90 23.54 -1.17
C GLU A 60 3.82 24.62 -0.07
N GLN A 61 3.66 24.20 1.21
CA GLN A 61 3.69 25.08 2.37
C GLN A 61 5.11 25.58 2.71
N ALA A 62 6.12 24.70 2.60
CA ALA A 62 7.51 25.04 2.90
C ALA A 62 8.15 25.95 1.83
N ASP A 63 7.78 25.77 0.56
CA ASP A 63 8.22 26.63 -0.56
C ASP A 63 7.46 27.97 -0.63
N GLY A 64 6.55 28.26 0.31
CA GLY A 64 5.96 29.59 0.45
C GLY A 64 4.98 29.97 -0.68
N VAL A 65 4.35 29.00 -1.35
CA VAL A 65 3.33 29.26 -2.38
C VAL A 65 1.99 29.61 -1.73
N PHE A 66 1.98 30.66 -0.91
CA PHE A 66 0.81 31.53 -0.87
C PHE A 66 0.92 32.43 -2.09
N GLY A 67 0.37 31.94 -3.20
CA GLY A 67 -0.02 32.83 -4.29
C GLY A 67 -0.99 33.86 -3.72
N THR A 68 -0.45 35.06 -3.48
CA THR A 68 -1.20 36.30 -3.37
C THR A 68 -2.26 36.37 -4.47
N LYS A 69 -3.51 36.22 -4.08
CA LYS A 69 -4.64 36.95 -4.67
C LYS A 69 -5.37 37.54 -3.47
N ALA A 70 -5.23 38.83 -3.14
CA ALA A 70 -5.73 39.99 -3.89
C ALA A 70 -7.19 39.79 -4.30
#